data_AF-A0AA39NBI7-F1
#
_entry.id   AF-A0AA39NBI7-F1
#
_cell.length_a   1.000
_cell.length_b   1.000
_cell.length_c   1.000
_cell.angle_alpha   90.00
_cell.angle_beta   90.00
_cell.angle_gamma   90.00
#
_symmetry.space_group_name_H-M   'P 1'
#
loop_
_entity.id
_entity.type
_entity.pdbx_description
1 polymer ?
#
loop_
_entity_poly.entity_id
_entity_poly.type
_entity_poly.pdbx_seq_one_letter_code
_entity_poly.pdbx_strand_id
1 'polypeptide(L)'
;MFYNNERVVPYWCDEVIKLIKYLGTDNVFVSTVESNSGDKTPALLEEFGTRLTALKVQHRILNHDTSITRPESMDTKPPRIRFLAAVRNKVLEPLVENGGYDRVIFSNDVFVESETILELLKTRDGDYDMACGIDLSYWGMYDAWVLRDRLGRLVSSLWPYFLEDAGMQAVMKDEPAPVFTCWNGIVSFRPDPFLPVSLRTSGRLSTAPLSNPLPSSHPSFGQPADLSPAQTPPLSFRASVEGECFSSESFLMPYDMRRQFEMNNIYLNPRVIVSYEWKFYVWYKWVLRHWMVKWWIENVENGSMMHLAKMVVGDAKKIWTWDGGECHPLSRIRVDQEKAAARWHCTS
;
A
#
# COMPACT_ATOMS: atom_id res chain seq x y z
N MET A 1 -6.24 -0.25 9.89
CA MET A 1 -6.33 -1.31 10.91
C MET A 1 -5.46 -0.88 12.06
N PHE A 2 -5.92 -1.01 13.30
CA PHE A 2 -5.14 -0.70 14.49
C PHE A 2 -5.02 -1.91 15.41
N TYR A 3 -3.86 -2.07 16.04
CA TYR A 3 -3.56 -3.05 17.08
C TYR A 3 -2.38 -2.53 17.94
N ASN A 4 -2.66 -2.14 19.18
CA ASN A 4 -1.67 -1.59 20.12
C ASN A 4 -0.93 -0.35 19.58
N ASN A 5 -1.71 0.65 19.13
CA ASN A 5 -1.24 1.85 18.45
C ASN A 5 -1.48 3.14 19.25
N GLU A 6 -1.55 3.09 20.59
CA GLU A 6 -1.89 4.26 21.43
C GLU A 6 -1.01 5.50 21.18
N ARG A 7 0.23 5.30 20.69
CA ARG A 7 1.18 6.38 20.39
C ARG A 7 0.90 7.13 19.09
N VAL A 8 0.35 6.46 18.08
CA VAL A 8 0.14 7.04 16.74
C VAL A 8 -1.29 7.53 16.56
N VAL A 9 -2.26 6.86 17.18
CA VAL A 9 -3.71 7.15 17.00
C VAL A 9 -4.08 8.60 17.28
N PRO A 10 -3.64 9.26 18.39
CA PRO A 10 -4.04 10.64 18.65
C PRO A 10 -3.63 11.61 17.52
N TYR A 11 -2.37 11.51 17.08
CA TYR A 11 -1.84 12.33 15.99
C TYR A 11 -2.58 12.03 14.68
N TRP A 12 -2.74 10.75 14.34
CA TRP A 12 -3.43 10.32 13.13
C TRP A 12 -4.88 10.83 13.08
N CYS A 13 -5.62 10.72 14.19
CA CYS A 13 -7.00 11.19 14.29
C CYS A 13 -7.12 12.72 14.09
N ASP A 14 -6.19 13.50 14.65
CA ASP A 14 -6.17 14.95 14.50
C ASP A 14 -5.90 15.37 13.05
N GLU A 15 -4.93 14.72 12.38
CA GLU A 15 -4.59 14.99 10.99
C GLU A 15 -5.72 14.58 10.02
N VAL A 16 -6.39 13.45 10.29
CA VAL A 16 -7.56 13.04 9.52
C VAL A 16 -8.72 14.03 9.69
N ILE A 17 -8.97 14.54 10.89
CA ILE A 17 -10.02 15.57 11.10
C ILE A 17 -9.68 16.88 10.37
N LYS A 18 -8.41 17.31 10.36
CA LYS A 18 -7.98 18.46 9.57
C LYS A 18 -8.25 18.25 8.07
N LEU A 19 -7.89 17.08 7.55
CA LEU A 19 -8.15 16.72 6.17
C LEU A 19 -9.64 16.71 5.85
N ILE A 20 -10.48 16.09 6.69
CA ILE A 20 -11.94 16.03 6.48
C ILE A 20 -12.54 17.44 6.44
N LYS A 21 -12.12 18.34 7.33
CA LYS A 21 -12.58 19.74 7.31
C LYS A 21 -12.18 20.46 6.02
N TYR A 22 -11.02 20.16 5.47
CA TYR A 22 -10.57 20.71 4.19
C TYR A 22 -11.33 20.14 2.99
N LEU A 23 -11.57 18.82 2.96
CA LEU A 23 -12.30 18.15 1.88
C LEU A 23 -13.81 18.41 1.93
N GLY A 24 -14.34 18.75 3.11
CA GLY A 24 -15.77 18.86 3.39
C GLY A 24 -16.31 17.60 4.06
N THR A 25 -17.12 17.79 5.11
CA THR A 25 -17.63 16.69 5.95
C THR A 25 -18.56 15.74 5.21
N ASP A 26 -19.26 16.24 4.20
CA ASP A 26 -20.21 15.47 3.39
C ASP A 26 -19.53 14.66 2.28
N ASN A 27 -18.24 14.89 2.04
CA ASN A 27 -17.45 14.26 0.97
C ASN A 27 -16.60 13.08 1.47
N VAL A 28 -16.62 12.77 2.77
CA VAL A 28 -15.73 11.78 3.38
C VAL A 28 -16.49 10.77 4.22
N PHE A 29 -16.13 9.50 4.05
CA PHE A 29 -16.51 8.41 4.94
C PHE A 29 -15.26 7.83 5.62
N VAL A 30 -15.34 7.56 6.91
CA VAL A 30 -14.23 6.97 7.69
C VAL A 30 -14.57 5.56 8.13
N SER A 31 -13.74 4.58 7.75
CA SER A 31 -13.87 3.19 8.20
C SER A 31 -12.60 2.73 8.93
N THR A 32 -12.74 2.25 10.17
CA THR A 32 -11.61 1.69 10.92
C THR A 32 -11.97 0.35 11.52
N VAL A 33 -10.97 -0.53 11.62
CA VAL A 33 -11.04 -1.79 12.36
C VAL A 33 -9.89 -1.84 13.34
N GLU A 34 -10.21 -2.08 14.59
CA GLU A 34 -9.31 -2.28 15.71
C GLU A 34 -9.39 -3.77 16.12
N SER A 35 -8.24 -4.45 16.17
CA SER A 35 -8.14 -5.90 16.30
C SER A 35 -7.88 -6.36 17.75
N ASN A 36 -8.72 -5.91 18.69
CA ASN A 36 -8.68 -6.27 20.10
C ASN A 36 -7.34 -5.97 20.80
N SER A 37 -7.00 -4.68 20.82
CA SER A 37 -5.81 -4.10 21.45
C SER A 37 -5.86 -4.24 22.98
N GLY A 38 -4.69 -4.36 23.58
CA GLY A 38 -4.49 -4.37 25.03
C GLY A 38 -4.11 -3.00 25.63
N ASP A 39 -3.93 -1.98 24.80
CA ASP A 39 -3.58 -0.61 25.20
C ASP A 39 -4.78 0.35 25.07
N LYS A 40 -4.53 1.68 25.10
CA LYS A 40 -5.58 2.70 25.01
C LYS A 40 -6.15 2.92 23.60
N THR A 41 -5.71 2.17 22.59
CA THR A 41 -6.17 2.30 21.20
C THR A 41 -7.70 2.31 21.05
N PRO A 42 -8.46 1.38 21.66
CA PRO A 42 -9.92 1.35 21.47
C PRO A 42 -10.60 2.61 22.01
N ALA A 43 -10.21 3.07 23.21
CA ALA A 43 -10.76 4.29 23.81
C ALA A 43 -10.47 5.54 22.97
N LEU A 44 -9.26 5.64 22.40
CA LEU A 44 -8.90 6.74 21.51
C LEU A 44 -9.72 6.73 20.20
N LEU A 45 -9.99 5.55 19.65
CA LEU A 45 -10.83 5.40 18.45
C LEU A 45 -12.31 5.68 18.73
N GLU A 46 -12.80 5.38 19.94
CA GLU A 46 -14.15 5.75 20.39
C GLU A 46 -14.31 7.27 20.51
N GLU A 47 -13.31 7.96 21.09
CA GLU A 47 -13.27 9.42 21.12
C GLU A 47 -13.27 10.01 19.70
N PHE A 48 -12.48 9.42 18.80
CA PHE A 48 -12.46 9.82 17.39
C PHE A 48 -13.83 9.64 16.70
N GLY A 49 -14.53 8.53 16.93
CA GLY A 49 -15.89 8.33 16.45
C GLY A 49 -16.88 9.38 16.98
N THR A 50 -16.74 9.76 18.25
CA THR A 50 -17.55 10.85 18.84
C THR A 50 -17.27 12.19 18.15
N ARG A 51 -16.01 12.50 17.88
CA ARG A 51 -15.60 13.72 17.14
C ARG A 51 -16.15 13.73 15.71
N LEU A 52 -16.12 12.59 15.01
CA LEU A 52 -16.69 12.45 13.66
C LEU A 52 -18.21 12.64 13.66
N THR A 53 -18.90 12.06 14.64
CA THR A 53 -20.35 12.23 14.83
C THR A 53 -20.72 13.70 15.04
N ALA A 54 -19.97 14.41 15.90
CA ALA A 54 -20.18 15.83 16.16
C ALA A 54 -19.98 16.69 14.89
N LEU A 55 -19.09 16.27 14.00
CA LEU A 55 -18.85 16.89 12.69
C LEU A 55 -19.82 16.43 11.59
N LYS A 56 -20.77 15.54 11.90
CA LYS A 56 -21.72 14.92 10.95
C LYS A 56 -21.04 14.15 9.81
N VAL A 57 -19.85 13.61 10.07
CA VAL A 57 -19.09 12.79 9.11
C VAL A 57 -19.61 11.36 9.18
N GLN A 58 -19.92 10.74 8.05
CA GLN A 58 -20.32 9.34 8.03
C GLN A 58 -19.12 8.45 8.37
N HIS A 59 -19.30 7.48 9.24
CA HIS A 59 -18.20 6.62 9.67
C HIS A 59 -18.65 5.28 10.23
N ARG A 60 -17.70 4.35 10.30
CA ARG A 60 -17.81 3.07 10.99
C ARG A 60 -16.51 2.76 11.73
N ILE A 61 -16.55 2.82 13.06
CA ILE A 61 -15.43 2.47 13.94
C ILE A 61 -15.74 1.12 14.57
N LEU A 62 -15.04 0.07 14.15
CA LEU A 62 -15.15 -1.26 14.75
C LEU A 62 -14.05 -1.44 15.79
N ASN A 63 -14.42 -1.35 17.07
CA ASN A 63 -13.55 -1.58 18.22
C ASN A 63 -13.74 -2.98 18.79
N HIS A 64 -12.66 -3.56 19.34
CA HIS A 64 -12.65 -4.91 19.90
C HIS A 64 -13.18 -5.95 18.90
N ASP A 65 -12.87 -5.78 17.62
CA ASP A 65 -13.36 -6.70 16.60
C ASP A 65 -12.67 -8.06 16.76
N THR A 66 -13.47 -9.08 17.05
CA THR A 66 -13.05 -10.49 17.09
C THR A 66 -13.64 -11.30 15.95
N SER A 67 -14.22 -10.63 14.93
CA SER A 67 -14.83 -11.32 13.78
C SER A 67 -13.78 -12.04 12.93
N ILE A 68 -12.54 -11.55 12.97
CA ILE A 68 -11.39 -12.14 12.31
C ILE A 68 -10.36 -12.53 13.38
N THR A 69 -10.15 -13.82 13.56
CA THR A 69 -9.21 -14.35 14.55
C THR A 69 -7.77 -13.97 14.18
N ARG A 70 -7.13 -13.20 15.06
CA ARG A 70 -5.70 -12.92 14.97
C ARG A 70 -4.90 -14.21 15.22
N PRO A 71 -3.94 -14.57 14.35
CA PRO A 71 -3.12 -15.77 14.56
C PRO A 71 -2.23 -15.60 15.80
N GLU A 72 -1.89 -16.73 16.45
CA GLU A 72 -1.03 -16.74 17.66
C GLU A 72 0.34 -16.09 17.41
N SER A 73 0.90 -16.28 16.21
CA SER A 73 2.15 -15.64 15.78
C SER A 73 1.96 -14.87 14.48
N MET A 74 2.39 -13.61 14.50
CA MET A 74 2.48 -12.73 13.32
C MET A 74 3.82 -12.88 12.58
N ASP A 75 4.68 -13.81 12.98
CA ASP A 75 5.96 -14.08 12.32
C ASP A 75 5.82 -15.06 11.16
N THR A 76 4.76 -15.88 11.17
CA THR A 76 4.48 -16.85 10.10
C THR A 76 3.82 -16.18 8.90
N LYS A 77 4.39 -16.33 7.70
CA LYS A 77 3.95 -15.60 6.52
C LYS A 77 2.51 -15.93 6.11
N PRO A 78 2.09 -17.19 5.86
CA PRO A 78 0.76 -17.43 5.30
C PRO A 78 -0.42 -17.07 6.22
N PRO A 79 -0.43 -17.44 7.53
CA PRO A 79 -1.50 -17.05 8.44
C PRO A 79 -1.61 -15.53 8.62
N ARG A 80 -0.47 -14.83 8.77
CA ARG A 80 -0.45 -13.36 8.87
C ARG A 80 -1.07 -12.70 7.64
N ILE A 81 -0.67 -13.11 6.44
CA ILE A 81 -1.18 -12.48 5.20
C ILE A 81 -2.67 -12.73 5.03
N ARG A 82 -3.17 -13.94 5.32
CA ARG A 82 -4.61 -14.22 5.28
C ARG A 82 -5.39 -13.36 6.28
N PHE A 83 -4.86 -13.20 7.49
CA PHE A 83 -5.44 -12.35 8.52
C PHE A 83 -5.48 -10.87 8.07
N LEU A 84 -4.37 -10.32 7.58
CA LEU A 84 -4.30 -8.94 7.10
C LEU A 84 -5.25 -8.71 5.92
N ALA A 85 -5.31 -9.64 4.97
CA ALA A 85 -6.23 -9.57 3.84
C ALA A 85 -7.70 -9.52 4.31
N ALA A 86 -8.08 -10.42 5.23
CA ALA A 86 -9.43 -10.43 5.80
C ALA A 86 -9.77 -9.12 6.51
N VAL A 87 -8.86 -8.57 7.32
CA VAL A 87 -9.12 -7.32 8.05
C VAL A 87 -9.24 -6.13 7.11
N ARG A 88 -8.44 -6.08 6.03
CA ARG A 88 -8.59 -5.01 5.03
C ARG A 88 -9.89 -5.10 4.25
N ASN A 89 -10.33 -6.31 3.90
CA ASN A 89 -11.65 -6.52 3.32
C ASN A 89 -12.75 -6.08 4.29
N LYS A 90 -12.62 -6.39 5.59
CA LYS A 90 -13.53 -5.91 6.63
C LYS A 90 -13.63 -4.39 6.64
N VAL A 91 -12.49 -3.68 6.61
CA VAL A 91 -12.46 -2.21 6.55
C VAL A 91 -13.20 -1.67 5.31
N LEU A 92 -13.11 -2.35 4.17
CA LEU A 92 -13.72 -1.92 2.91
C LEU A 92 -15.22 -2.22 2.76
N GLU A 93 -15.85 -3.02 3.63
CA GLU A 93 -17.27 -3.37 3.51
C GLU A 93 -18.21 -2.18 3.22
N PRO A 94 -18.11 -0.99 3.88
CA PRO A 94 -19.04 0.10 3.63
C PRO A 94 -18.94 0.64 2.20
N LEU A 95 -17.74 0.58 1.60
CA LEU A 95 -17.52 0.93 0.21
C LEU A 95 -18.15 -0.11 -0.71
N VAL A 96 -17.94 -1.40 -0.42
CA VAL A 96 -18.45 -2.52 -1.25
C VAL A 96 -19.99 -2.56 -1.23
N GLU A 97 -20.60 -2.23 -0.10
CA GLU A 97 -22.06 -2.23 0.09
C GLU A 97 -22.74 -1.03 -0.57
N ASN A 98 -22.13 0.16 -0.49
CA ASN A 98 -22.82 1.42 -0.85
C ASN A 98 -22.25 2.12 -2.09
N GLY A 99 -20.98 1.85 -2.47
CA GLY A 99 -20.30 2.57 -3.55
C GLY A 99 -20.24 4.08 -3.31
N GLY A 100 -20.23 4.86 -4.40
CA GLY A 100 -20.47 6.31 -4.33
C GLY A 100 -19.26 7.21 -4.00
N TYR A 101 -18.04 6.68 -4.02
CA TYR A 101 -16.82 7.46 -3.78
C TYR A 101 -15.92 7.51 -5.02
N ASP A 102 -15.15 8.59 -5.17
CA ASP A 102 -14.19 8.74 -6.26
C ASP A 102 -12.81 8.18 -5.94
N ARG A 103 -12.46 8.18 -4.64
CA ARG A 103 -11.15 7.75 -4.14
C ARG A 103 -11.31 7.00 -2.83
N VAL A 104 -10.48 5.99 -2.67
CA VAL A 104 -10.21 5.35 -1.38
C VAL A 104 -8.83 5.80 -0.93
N ILE A 105 -8.70 6.22 0.33
CA ILE A 105 -7.40 6.35 0.99
C ILE A 105 -7.30 5.24 2.01
N PHE A 106 -6.29 4.39 1.88
CA PHE A 106 -6.01 3.34 2.84
C PHE A 106 -4.71 3.69 3.57
N SER A 107 -4.82 3.93 4.87
CA SER A 107 -3.69 4.22 5.76
C SER A 107 -3.44 3.06 6.70
N ASN A 108 -2.17 2.68 6.84
CA ASN A 108 -1.70 1.90 7.98
C ASN A 108 -1.66 2.80 9.24
N ASP A 109 -1.15 2.23 10.33
CA ASP A 109 -0.86 2.86 11.62
C ASP A 109 0.43 3.71 11.60
N VAL A 110 0.52 4.63 10.65
CA VAL A 110 1.68 5.50 10.40
C VAL A 110 1.43 6.95 10.81
N PHE A 111 2.50 7.65 11.19
CA PHE A 111 2.49 9.11 11.28
C PHE A 111 2.41 9.72 9.89
N VAL A 112 1.42 10.58 9.68
CA VAL A 112 1.14 11.27 8.42
C VAL A 112 0.37 12.57 8.70
N GLU A 113 0.69 13.64 7.97
CA GLU A 113 0.02 14.94 8.06
C GLU A 113 -1.11 15.08 7.01
N SER A 114 -2.10 15.92 7.31
CA SER A 114 -3.23 16.19 6.42
C SER A 114 -2.78 16.68 5.03
N GLU A 115 -1.76 17.53 4.97
CA GLU A 115 -1.15 18.06 3.76
C GLU A 115 -0.46 16.96 2.95
N THR A 116 0.10 15.96 3.64
CA THR A 116 0.74 14.80 3.01
C THR A 116 -0.30 13.88 2.35
N ILE A 117 -1.47 13.72 2.98
CA ILE A 117 -2.59 12.97 2.38
C ILE A 117 -3.18 13.74 1.20
N LEU A 118 -3.29 15.06 1.29
CA LEU A 118 -3.72 15.90 0.16
C LEU A 118 -2.74 15.82 -1.02
N GLU A 119 -1.43 15.80 -0.73
CA GLU A 119 -0.38 15.60 -1.74
C GLU A 119 -0.52 14.22 -2.42
N LEU A 120 -0.85 13.17 -1.66
CA LEU A 120 -1.14 11.85 -2.21
C LEU A 120 -2.33 11.89 -3.18
N LEU A 121 -3.43 12.52 -2.79
CA LEU A 121 -4.62 12.68 -3.64
C LEU A 121 -4.35 13.49 -4.92
N LYS A 122 -3.44 14.47 -4.84
CA LYS A 122 -3.04 15.34 -5.97
C LYS A 122 -1.94 14.74 -6.84
N THR A 123 -1.50 13.51 -6.57
CA THR A 123 -0.54 12.81 -7.43
C THR A 123 -1.02 12.89 -8.87
N ARG A 124 -0.21 13.45 -9.79
CA ARG A 124 -0.58 13.66 -11.20
C ARG A 124 -1.94 14.36 -11.39
N ASP A 125 -2.25 15.37 -10.59
CA ASP A 125 -3.52 16.11 -10.62
C ASP A 125 -4.77 15.21 -10.45
N GLY A 126 -4.60 14.06 -9.78
CA GLY A 126 -5.65 13.05 -9.61
C GLY A 126 -5.72 12.03 -10.74
N ASP A 127 -4.93 12.16 -11.81
CA ASP A 127 -4.92 11.21 -12.93
C ASP A 127 -3.99 10.01 -12.65
N TYR A 128 -4.50 9.10 -11.83
CA TYR A 128 -3.90 7.79 -11.54
C TYR A 128 -4.97 6.76 -11.19
N ASP A 129 -4.58 5.49 -11.33
CA ASP A 129 -5.36 4.35 -10.88
C ASP A 129 -5.07 4.06 -9.40
N MET A 130 -3.78 4.08 -9.04
CA MET A 130 -3.30 3.97 -7.67
C MET A 130 -2.05 4.84 -7.45
N ALA A 131 -1.94 5.45 -6.28
CA ALA A 131 -0.77 6.17 -5.82
C ALA A 131 -0.43 5.74 -4.39
N CYS A 132 0.86 5.71 -4.05
CA CYS A 132 1.33 5.36 -2.70
C CYS A 132 2.36 6.34 -2.18
N GLY A 133 2.50 6.39 -0.86
CA GLY A 133 3.60 7.08 -0.19
C GLY A 133 4.85 6.21 -0.07
N ILE A 134 5.78 6.68 0.76
CA ILE A 134 7.00 5.96 1.15
C ILE A 134 7.05 5.89 2.67
N ASP A 135 7.16 4.69 3.21
CA ASP A 135 7.36 4.44 4.62
C ASP A 135 8.86 4.37 4.95
N LEU A 136 9.33 5.32 5.75
CA LEU A 136 10.77 5.46 6.04
C LEU A 136 11.07 5.08 7.50
N SER A 137 12.13 4.31 7.69
CA SER A 137 12.63 3.84 8.98
C SER A 137 14.16 4.02 9.07
N TYR A 138 14.80 3.40 10.05
CA TYR A 138 16.22 3.61 10.37
C TYR A 138 17.16 3.52 9.16
N TRP A 139 16.94 2.55 8.25
CA TRP A 139 17.80 2.29 7.08
C TRP A 139 17.20 2.78 5.74
N GLY A 140 16.26 3.72 5.76
CA GLY A 140 15.56 4.19 4.57
C GLY A 140 14.20 3.55 4.41
N MET A 141 13.80 3.26 3.17
CA MET A 141 12.48 2.70 2.85
C MET A 141 12.30 1.32 3.47
N TYR A 142 11.26 1.19 4.30
CA TYR A 142 11.02 0.02 5.12
C TYR A 142 10.43 -1.14 4.30
N ASP A 143 9.16 -1.08 3.90
CA ASP A 143 8.48 -2.16 3.20
C ASP A 143 8.86 -2.22 1.69
N ALA A 144 10.16 -2.31 1.37
CA ALA A 144 10.63 -2.39 -0.03
C ALA A 144 10.15 -3.66 -0.76
N TRP A 145 9.75 -4.70 -0.01
CA TRP A 145 9.32 -5.98 -0.54
C TRP A 145 7.95 -5.94 -1.26
N VAL A 146 7.09 -4.95 -0.96
CA VAL A 146 5.80 -4.73 -1.66
C VAL A 146 5.92 -3.80 -2.87
N LEU A 147 7.10 -3.18 -3.06
CA LEU A 147 7.37 -2.25 -4.14
C LEU A 147 8.14 -2.94 -5.27
N ARG A 148 7.77 -2.62 -6.51
CA ARG A 148 8.53 -2.96 -7.71
C ARG A 148 8.62 -1.75 -8.62
N ASP A 149 9.78 -1.54 -9.23
CA ASP A 149 9.93 -0.50 -10.24
C ASP A 149 8.98 -0.75 -11.43
N ARG A 150 8.85 0.21 -12.35
CA ARG A 150 7.97 0.06 -13.53
C ARG A 150 8.30 -1.14 -14.42
N LEU A 151 9.52 -1.68 -14.33
CA LEU A 151 9.97 -2.86 -15.06
C LEU A 151 9.76 -4.16 -14.26
N GLY A 152 9.08 -4.06 -13.11
CA GLY A 152 8.81 -5.17 -12.22
C GLY A 152 10.01 -5.58 -11.36
N ARG A 153 11.10 -4.81 -11.28
CA ARG A 153 12.32 -5.21 -10.57
C ARG A 153 12.32 -4.80 -9.11
N LEU A 154 13.11 -5.53 -8.32
CA LEU A 154 13.42 -5.20 -6.93
C LEU A 154 14.18 -3.87 -6.85
N VAL A 155 13.78 -3.07 -5.88
CA VAL A 155 14.29 -1.72 -5.61
C VAL A 155 15.27 -1.73 -4.44
N SER A 156 15.99 -0.63 -4.26
CA SER A 156 16.79 -0.36 -3.07
C SER A 156 15.94 0.32 -2.00
N SER A 157 16.26 0.06 -0.73
CA SER A 157 15.74 0.85 0.39
C SER A 157 16.39 2.24 0.51
N LEU A 158 17.48 2.48 -0.21
CA LEU A 158 18.29 3.69 -0.11
C LEU A 158 17.97 4.62 -1.27
N TRP A 159 17.87 5.92 -0.98
CA TRP A 159 17.57 6.94 -1.97
C TRP A 159 18.64 6.95 -3.09
N PRO A 160 18.26 7.11 -4.38
CA PRO A 160 16.93 7.38 -4.94
C PRO A 160 16.01 6.15 -5.18
N TYR A 161 16.24 5.04 -4.48
CA TYR A 161 15.42 3.81 -4.43
C TYR A 161 15.38 2.97 -5.71
N PHE A 162 15.17 3.60 -6.86
CA PHE A 162 15.09 2.93 -8.15
C PHE A 162 16.44 2.89 -8.84
N LEU A 163 16.70 1.79 -9.54
CA LEU A 163 17.91 1.61 -10.36
C LEU A 163 17.67 1.94 -11.83
N GLU A 164 16.41 1.89 -12.28
CA GLU A 164 16.05 2.25 -13.64
C GLU A 164 15.86 3.76 -13.76
N ASP A 165 16.32 4.32 -14.88
CA ASP A 165 16.51 5.76 -15.03
C ASP A 165 15.22 6.58 -14.81
N ALA A 166 14.06 6.12 -15.29
CA ALA A 166 12.84 6.92 -15.23
C ALA A 166 12.36 7.13 -13.78
N GLY A 167 12.26 6.05 -13.01
CA GLY A 167 11.90 6.08 -11.60
C GLY A 167 12.95 6.79 -10.76
N MET A 168 14.24 6.57 -11.03
CA MET A 168 15.33 7.25 -10.33
C MET A 168 15.24 8.76 -10.51
N GLN A 169 15.13 9.22 -11.76
CA GLN A 169 15.03 10.65 -12.07
C GLN A 169 13.75 11.28 -11.52
N ALA A 170 12.63 10.55 -11.52
CA ALA A 170 11.40 11.03 -10.91
C ALA A 170 11.58 11.25 -9.40
N VAL A 171 12.16 10.28 -8.68
CA VAL A 171 12.45 10.43 -7.23
C VAL A 171 13.40 11.59 -6.96
N MET A 172 14.45 11.74 -7.76
CA MET A 172 15.42 12.85 -7.61
C MET A 172 14.79 14.23 -7.85
N LYS A 173 13.71 14.30 -8.62
CA LYS A 173 12.97 15.54 -8.91
C LYS A 173 11.74 15.74 -8.03
N ASP A 174 11.50 14.85 -7.06
CA ASP A 174 10.26 14.79 -6.29
C ASP A 174 8.98 14.64 -7.13
N GLU A 175 9.09 14.00 -8.29
CA GLU A 175 7.99 13.71 -9.20
C GLU A 175 7.43 12.29 -8.94
N PRO A 176 6.13 12.05 -9.21
CA PRO A 176 5.56 10.71 -9.11
C PRO A 176 6.26 9.70 -10.03
N ALA A 177 6.89 8.69 -9.43
CA ALA A 177 7.60 7.64 -10.16
C ALA A 177 6.62 6.53 -10.57
N PRO A 178 6.54 6.13 -11.85
CA PRO A 178 5.73 4.98 -12.25
C PRO A 178 6.31 3.69 -11.66
N VAL A 179 5.44 2.81 -11.18
CA VAL A 179 5.83 1.56 -10.50
C VAL A 179 4.95 0.41 -10.96
N PHE A 180 5.45 -0.82 -10.83
CA PHE A 180 4.64 -2.01 -11.12
C PHE A 180 3.66 -2.30 -9.98
N THR A 181 4.10 -2.16 -8.73
CA THR A 181 3.29 -2.28 -7.51
C THR A 181 3.88 -1.42 -6.40
N CYS A 182 3.04 -0.94 -5.47
CA CYS A 182 3.49 -0.28 -4.25
C CYS A 182 2.40 -0.25 -3.18
N TRP A 183 2.77 0.01 -1.91
CA TRP A 183 1.81 0.18 -0.81
C TRP A 183 2.33 1.08 0.32
N ASN A 184 3.52 0.76 0.84
CA ASN A 184 4.39 1.62 1.66
C ASN A 184 3.67 2.59 2.63
N GLY A 185 2.87 2.01 3.53
CA GLY A 185 2.24 2.69 4.66
C GLY A 185 0.95 3.46 4.35
N ILE A 186 0.81 4.07 3.18
CA ILE A 186 -0.42 4.78 2.78
C ILE A 186 -0.61 4.76 1.27
N VAL A 187 -1.86 4.53 0.83
CA VAL A 187 -2.23 4.49 -0.59
C VAL A 187 -3.52 5.22 -0.88
N SER A 188 -3.66 5.69 -2.12
CA SER A 188 -4.90 6.17 -2.71
C SER A 188 -5.18 5.40 -4.00
N PHE A 189 -6.42 4.97 -4.23
CA PHE A 189 -6.79 4.26 -5.46
C PHE A 189 -8.24 4.52 -5.88
N ARG A 190 -8.57 4.23 -7.15
CA ARG A 190 -9.95 4.24 -7.65
C ARG A 190 -10.74 3.05 -7.09
N PRO A 191 -11.96 3.24 -6.59
CA PRO A 191 -12.71 2.18 -5.91
C PRO A 191 -13.32 1.13 -6.86
N ASP A 192 -13.53 1.44 -8.13
CA ASP A 192 -14.32 0.63 -9.08
C ASP A 192 -13.98 -0.87 -9.09
N PRO A 193 -12.71 -1.32 -9.00
CA PRO A 193 -12.39 -2.74 -8.91
C PRO A 193 -13.04 -3.48 -7.74
N PHE A 194 -13.21 -2.82 -6.59
CA PHE A 194 -13.78 -3.41 -5.38
C PHE A 194 -15.31 -3.40 -5.36
N LEU A 195 -15.95 -2.66 -6.28
CA LEU A 195 -17.40 -2.51 -6.29
C LEU A 195 -18.07 -3.66 -7.04
N PRO A 196 -19.25 -4.13 -6.56
CA PRO A 196 -20.21 -4.89 -7.37
C PRO A 196 -20.48 -4.21 -8.70
N VAL A 197 -20.71 -4.99 -9.75
CA VAL A 197 -20.93 -4.46 -11.12
C VAL A 197 -22.02 -3.40 -11.16
N SER A 198 -23.08 -3.55 -10.36
CA SER A 198 -24.20 -2.60 -10.28
C SER A 198 -23.86 -1.24 -9.63
N LEU A 199 -22.75 -1.15 -8.89
CA LEU A 199 -22.32 0.06 -8.18
C LEU A 199 -21.14 0.77 -8.87
N ARG A 200 -20.61 0.22 -9.95
CA ARG A 200 -19.47 0.79 -10.68
C ARG A 200 -19.88 2.02 -11.47
N THR A 201 -18.96 2.98 -11.58
CA THR A 201 -19.20 4.16 -12.41
C THR A 201 -18.93 3.82 -13.87
N SER A 202 -19.92 4.06 -14.73
CA SER A 202 -19.80 3.84 -16.18
C SER A 202 -18.60 4.59 -16.78
N GLY A 203 -17.82 3.90 -17.60
CA GLY A 203 -16.66 4.46 -18.30
C GLY A 203 -15.35 4.51 -17.50
N ARG A 204 -15.31 4.06 -16.24
CA ARG A 204 -14.07 3.99 -15.45
C ARG A 204 -13.25 2.72 -15.66
N LEU A 205 -13.89 1.64 -16.12
CA LEU A 205 -13.26 0.37 -16.44
C LEU A 205 -13.47 0.03 -17.91
N SER A 206 -12.51 -0.69 -18.49
CA SER A 206 -12.58 -1.14 -19.88
C SER A 206 -13.76 -2.09 -20.11
N THR A 207 -14.48 -1.89 -21.21
CA THR A 207 -15.50 -2.81 -21.71
C THR A 207 -14.95 -3.78 -22.77
N ALA A 208 -13.69 -3.61 -23.15
CA ALA A 208 -13.00 -4.59 -24.00
C ALA A 208 -12.50 -5.76 -23.14
N PRO A 209 -12.40 -6.98 -23.70
CA PRO A 209 -11.75 -8.09 -23.02
C PRO A 209 -10.29 -7.78 -22.69
N LEU A 210 -9.74 -8.49 -21.71
CA LEU A 210 -8.34 -8.32 -21.28
C LEU A 210 -7.37 -8.50 -22.46
N SER A 211 -6.44 -7.54 -22.61
CA SER A 211 -5.39 -7.59 -23.64
C SER A 211 -4.43 -8.77 -23.48
N ASN A 212 -4.16 -9.16 -22.23
CA ASN A 212 -3.24 -10.24 -21.89
C ASN A 212 -3.94 -11.20 -20.94
N PRO A 213 -3.95 -12.53 -21.23
CA PRO A 213 -4.56 -13.50 -20.35
C PRO A 213 -3.88 -13.50 -18.97
N LEU A 214 -4.64 -13.87 -17.94
CA LEU A 214 -4.13 -14.07 -16.60
C LEU A 214 -3.16 -15.27 -16.59
N PRO A 215 -2.11 -15.27 -15.76
CA PRO A 215 -1.24 -16.44 -15.63
C PRO A 215 -2.03 -17.62 -15.02
N SER A 216 -1.66 -18.85 -15.38
CA SER A 216 -2.37 -20.06 -14.93
C SER A 216 -2.39 -20.28 -13.42
N SER A 217 -1.48 -19.64 -12.70
CA SER A 217 -1.44 -19.64 -11.23
C SER A 217 -2.38 -18.61 -10.59
N HIS A 218 -2.97 -17.69 -11.35
CA HIS A 218 -3.82 -16.64 -10.81
C HIS A 218 -5.18 -17.21 -10.38
N PRO A 219 -5.78 -16.81 -9.23
CA PRO A 219 -7.06 -17.35 -8.75
C PRO A 219 -8.22 -17.20 -9.73
N SER A 220 -8.29 -16.08 -10.44
CA SER A 220 -9.28 -15.81 -11.50
C SER A 220 -8.95 -16.42 -12.87
N PHE A 221 -7.93 -17.27 -12.97
CA PHE A 221 -7.61 -17.95 -14.23
C PHE A 221 -8.77 -18.88 -14.66
N GLY A 222 -9.04 -18.95 -15.97
CA GLY A 222 -10.14 -19.74 -16.52
C GLY A 222 -11.48 -19.00 -16.62
N GLN A 223 -11.53 -17.70 -16.32
CA GLN A 223 -12.67 -16.85 -16.65
C GLN A 223 -12.89 -16.79 -18.18
N PRO A 224 -14.13 -16.52 -18.65
CA PRO A 224 -14.44 -16.38 -20.06
C PRO A 224 -13.52 -15.35 -20.75
N ALA A 225 -13.02 -15.69 -21.93
CA ALA A 225 -12.06 -14.85 -22.66
C ALA A 225 -12.65 -13.50 -23.13
N ASP A 226 -13.98 -13.40 -23.20
CA ASP A 226 -14.75 -12.20 -23.54
C ASP A 226 -15.12 -11.35 -22.32
N LEU A 227 -14.78 -11.80 -21.10
CA LEU A 227 -15.06 -11.05 -19.88
C LEU A 227 -14.23 -9.76 -19.84
N SER A 228 -14.93 -8.63 -19.81
CA SER A 228 -14.32 -7.31 -19.71
C SER A 228 -14.05 -6.92 -18.25
N PRO A 229 -13.03 -6.07 -17.96
CA PRO A 229 -12.83 -5.47 -16.65
C PRO A 229 -14.08 -4.89 -16.00
N ALA A 230 -14.96 -4.25 -16.78
CA ALA A 230 -16.22 -3.70 -16.29
C ALA A 230 -17.19 -4.76 -15.73
N GLN A 231 -17.08 -6.02 -16.19
CA GLN A 231 -17.94 -7.14 -15.81
C GLN A 231 -17.23 -8.16 -14.90
N THR A 232 -15.91 -8.07 -14.74
CA THR A 232 -15.12 -8.91 -13.84
C THR A 232 -15.67 -8.84 -12.40
N PRO A 233 -15.71 -9.96 -11.65
CA PRO A 233 -16.12 -9.97 -10.24
C PRO A 233 -15.34 -8.94 -9.39
N PRO A 234 -15.91 -8.45 -8.27
CA PRO A 234 -15.25 -7.49 -7.41
C PRO A 234 -13.92 -8.01 -6.85
N LEU A 235 -12.92 -7.14 -6.82
CA LEU A 235 -11.64 -7.39 -6.20
C LEU A 235 -11.78 -7.49 -4.67
N SER A 236 -10.95 -8.32 -4.05
CA SER A 236 -10.77 -8.36 -2.61
C SER A 236 -9.29 -8.58 -2.30
N PHE A 237 -8.83 -8.09 -1.15
CA PHE A 237 -7.52 -8.45 -0.64
C PHE A 237 -7.45 -9.95 -0.43
N ARG A 238 -6.33 -10.56 -0.83
CA ARG A 238 -6.12 -12.00 -0.76
C ARG A 238 -4.69 -12.34 -0.36
N ALA A 239 -4.50 -13.59 0.07
CA ALA A 239 -3.17 -14.18 0.16
C ALA A 239 -2.73 -14.76 -1.19
N SER A 240 -1.43 -15.02 -1.31
CA SER A 240 -0.87 -15.70 -2.47
C SER A 240 -1.32 -17.15 -2.55
N VAL A 241 -1.54 -17.64 -3.76
CA VAL A 241 -1.81 -19.06 -4.04
C VAL A 241 -0.56 -19.78 -4.54
N GLU A 242 -0.64 -21.11 -4.67
CA GLU A 242 0.49 -21.90 -5.15
C GLU A 242 0.94 -21.44 -6.56
N GLY A 243 2.24 -21.28 -6.74
CA GLY A 243 2.84 -20.80 -7.99
C GLY A 243 3.05 -19.28 -8.05
N GLU A 244 2.37 -18.50 -7.21
CA GLU A 244 2.67 -17.08 -7.04
C GLU A 244 3.85 -16.88 -6.09
N CYS A 245 4.70 -15.89 -6.36
CA CYS A 245 5.89 -15.65 -5.54
C CYS A 245 5.74 -14.53 -4.51
N PHE A 246 4.67 -13.75 -4.58
CA PHE A 246 4.50 -12.55 -3.78
C PHE A 246 3.70 -12.84 -2.52
N SER A 247 4.37 -12.88 -1.37
CA SER A 247 3.70 -13.16 -0.09
C SER A 247 3.13 -11.92 0.60
N SER A 248 2.35 -11.08 -0.10
CA SER A 248 1.73 -9.87 0.46
C SER A 248 0.35 -9.57 -0.10
N GLU A 249 -0.64 -9.34 0.75
CA GLU A 249 -1.92 -8.77 0.32
C GLU A 249 -1.76 -7.32 -0.17
N SER A 250 -0.77 -6.57 0.33
CA SER A 250 -0.42 -5.21 -0.15
C SER A 250 0.21 -5.20 -1.55
N PHE A 251 0.88 -6.29 -1.93
CA PHE A 251 1.43 -6.45 -3.28
C PHE A 251 0.34 -6.95 -4.24
N LEU A 252 -0.41 -7.96 -3.81
CA LEU A 252 -1.37 -8.64 -4.66
C LEU A 252 -2.52 -7.72 -5.06
N MET A 253 -2.89 -6.76 -4.21
CA MET A 253 -3.94 -5.79 -4.55
C MET A 253 -3.61 -4.94 -5.81
N PRO A 254 -2.51 -4.16 -5.87
CA PRO A 254 -2.14 -3.43 -7.09
C PRO A 254 -1.84 -4.35 -8.27
N TYR A 255 -1.29 -5.55 -8.02
CA TYR A 255 -1.07 -6.54 -9.06
C TYR A 255 -2.40 -7.02 -9.68
N ASP A 256 -3.40 -7.31 -8.86
CA ASP A 256 -4.72 -7.75 -9.33
C ASP A 256 -5.47 -6.60 -10.04
N MET A 257 -5.34 -5.34 -9.56
CA MET A 257 -5.83 -4.16 -10.30
C MET A 257 -5.24 -4.11 -11.71
N ARG A 258 -3.92 -4.32 -11.82
CA ARG A 258 -3.22 -4.33 -13.11
C ARG A 258 -3.70 -5.46 -14.01
N ARG A 259 -3.85 -6.67 -13.48
CA ARG A 259 -4.08 -7.89 -14.28
C ARG A 259 -5.54 -8.18 -14.57
N GLN A 260 -6.45 -7.88 -13.65
CA GLN A 260 -7.88 -8.12 -13.81
C GLN A 260 -8.65 -6.90 -14.33
N PHE A 261 -8.08 -5.70 -14.18
CA PHE A 261 -8.77 -4.45 -14.53
C PHE A 261 -8.01 -3.55 -15.50
N GLU A 262 -6.81 -3.95 -15.94
CA GLU A 262 -5.92 -3.15 -16.81
C GLU A 262 -5.57 -1.76 -16.24
N MET A 263 -5.65 -1.63 -14.91
CA MET A 263 -5.34 -0.40 -14.19
C MET A 263 -3.83 -0.31 -13.94
N ASN A 264 -3.12 0.18 -14.96
CA ASN A 264 -1.66 0.18 -15.01
C ASN A 264 -1.03 1.50 -14.51
N ASN A 265 -1.82 2.55 -14.28
CA ASN A 265 -1.32 3.87 -13.88
C ASN A 265 -1.07 3.92 -12.37
N ILE A 266 -0.03 3.21 -11.93
CA ILE A 266 0.38 3.09 -10.53
C ILE A 266 1.63 3.93 -10.30
N TYR A 267 1.61 4.81 -9.29
CA TYR A 267 2.69 5.75 -9.00
C TYR A 267 3.11 5.74 -7.53
N LEU A 268 4.41 5.89 -7.29
CA LEU A 268 4.97 6.19 -5.99
C LEU A 268 5.28 7.69 -5.91
N ASN A 269 4.69 8.39 -4.96
CA ASN A 269 4.91 9.82 -4.77
C ASN A 269 5.97 10.06 -3.68
N PRO A 270 7.20 10.48 -4.03
CA PRO A 270 8.30 10.64 -3.08
C PRO A 270 8.09 11.79 -2.08
N ARG A 271 7.12 12.68 -2.33
CA ARG A 271 6.74 13.76 -1.39
C ARG A 271 5.81 13.26 -0.27
N VAL A 272 5.19 12.10 -0.46
CA VAL A 272 4.27 11.49 0.51
C VAL A 272 5.08 10.59 1.46
N ILE A 273 5.66 11.21 2.48
CA ILE A 273 6.49 10.52 3.48
C ILE A 273 5.64 10.13 4.68
N VAL A 274 5.74 8.87 5.10
CA VAL A 274 5.12 8.34 6.32
C VAL A 274 6.14 7.52 7.12
N SER A 275 5.86 7.27 8.40
CA SER A 275 6.68 6.38 9.22
C SER A 275 5.88 5.79 10.38
N TYR A 276 6.25 4.59 10.82
CA TYR A 276 5.68 3.95 12.01
C TYR A 276 6.27 4.51 13.32
N GLU A 277 7.42 5.19 13.27
CA GLU A 277 8.06 5.79 14.44
C GLU A 277 8.23 7.29 14.29
N TRP A 278 7.80 8.06 15.30
CA TRP A 278 7.84 9.52 15.28
C TRP A 278 9.22 10.10 14.97
N LYS A 279 10.28 9.54 15.55
CA LYS A 279 11.66 10.01 15.34
C LYS A 279 12.08 9.92 13.86
N PHE A 280 11.66 8.87 13.16
CA PHE A 280 11.96 8.71 11.74
C PHE A 280 11.04 9.58 10.90
N TYR A 281 9.77 9.69 11.27
CA TYR A 281 8.86 10.64 10.64
C TYR A 281 9.46 12.06 10.59
N VAL A 282 9.87 12.59 11.75
CA VAL A 282 10.51 13.91 11.89
C VAL A 282 11.80 14.02 11.08
N TRP A 283 12.66 13.00 11.15
CA TRP A 283 13.93 12.98 10.43
C TRP A 283 13.72 13.09 8.92
N TYR A 284 12.89 12.24 8.33
CA TYR A 284 12.69 12.21 6.89
C TYR A 284 11.81 13.36 6.40
N LYS A 285 10.79 13.76 7.17
CA LYS A 285 9.84 14.80 6.75
C LYS A 285 10.43 16.20 6.85
N TRP A 286 11.20 16.51 7.89
CA TRP A 286 11.68 17.87 8.15
C TRP A 286 13.20 18.01 8.03
N VAL A 287 13.98 17.08 8.58
CA VAL A 287 15.45 17.23 8.58
C VAL A 287 16.03 17.00 7.18
N LEU A 288 15.73 15.87 6.55
CA LEU A 288 16.25 15.58 5.20
C LEU A 288 15.64 16.45 4.09
N ARG A 289 14.45 17.01 4.34
CA ARG A 289 13.78 17.95 3.42
C ARG A 289 14.14 19.41 3.65
N HIS A 290 14.97 19.72 4.66
CA HIS A 290 15.52 21.06 4.81
C HIS A 290 16.31 21.42 3.54
N TRP A 291 16.07 22.60 2.96
CA TRP A 291 16.58 22.95 1.63
C TRP A 291 18.11 22.78 1.47
N MET A 292 18.90 23.12 2.50
CA MET A 292 20.36 22.89 2.50
C MET A 292 20.73 21.41 2.46
N VAL A 293 20.03 20.58 3.25
CA VAL A 293 20.30 19.15 3.35
C VAL A 293 19.89 18.46 2.06
N LYS A 294 18.69 18.78 1.57
CA LYS A 294 18.18 18.28 0.29
C LYS A 294 19.12 18.65 -0.87
N TRP A 295 19.55 19.92 -0.94
CA TRP A 295 20.53 20.35 -1.94
C TRP A 295 21.82 19.54 -1.87
N TRP A 296 22.35 19.30 -0.68
CA TRP A 296 23.56 18.48 -0.49
C TRP A 296 23.34 17.03 -0.96
N ILE A 297 22.23 16.41 -0.58
CA ILE A 297 21.87 15.04 -0.99
C ILE A 297 21.77 14.95 -2.51
N GLU A 298 21.13 15.91 -3.16
CA GLU A 298 20.88 15.89 -4.60
C GLU A 298 22.10 16.27 -5.45
N ASN A 299 22.93 17.20 -4.98
CA ASN A 299 23.99 17.81 -5.81
C ASN A 299 25.40 17.39 -5.40
N VAL A 300 25.60 16.92 -4.17
CA VAL A 300 26.93 16.55 -3.66
C VAL A 300 27.02 15.07 -3.37
N GLU A 301 26.12 14.54 -2.53
CA GLU A 301 26.08 13.10 -2.26
C GLU A 301 25.62 12.34 -3.51
N ASN A 302 24.60 12.85 -4.21
CA ASN A 302 23.96 12.26 -5.37
C ASN A 302 23.66 10.75 -5.18
N GLY A 303 23.21 10.40 -3.97
CA GLY A 303 22.89 9.04 -3.55
C GLY A 303 24.10 8.11 -3.43
N SER A 304 25.33 8.60 -3.61
CA SER A 304 26.63 7.90 -3.44
C SER A 304 26.67 6.48 -4.01
N MET A 305 25.93 6.22 -5.10
CA MET A 305 25.72 4.87 -5.67
C MET A 305 25.15 3.83 -4.69
N MET A 306 24.68 4.23 -3.50
CA MET A 306 24.16 3.33 -2.47
C MET A 306 22.85 2.66 -2.90
N HIS A 307 22.08 3.30 -3.78
CA HIS A 307 20.89 2.72 -4.42
C HIS A 307 21.18 1.48 -5.27
N LEU A 308 22.44 1.20 -5.63
CA LEU A 308 22.80 -0.06 -6.30
C LEU A 308 22.68 -1.27 -5.37
N ALA A 309 22.71 -1.05 -4.05
CA ALA A 309 22.45 -2.10 -3.07
C ALA A 309 20.95 -2.43 -3.05
N LYS A 310 20.57 -3.53 -3.71
CA LYS A 310 19.21 -4.08 -3.64
C LYS A 310 18.99 -4.81 -2.32
N MET A 311 17.83 -4.60 -1.69
CA MET A 311 17.40 -5.48 -0.60
C MET A 311 16.92 -6.80 -1.20
N VAL A 312 17.74 -7.85 -1.10
CA VAL A 312 17.36 -9.19 -1.57
C VAL A 312 17.25 -10.15 -0.39
N VAL A 313 16.04 -10.67 -0.15
CA VAL A 313 15.82 -11.71 0.85
C VAL A 313 16.17 -13.07 0.26
N GLY A 314 17.38 -13.57 0.55
CA GLY A 314 17.92 -14.85 0.10
C GLY A 314 19.09 -14.70 -0.88
N ASP A 315 19.33 -15.70 -1.72
CA ASP A 315 20.46 -15.70 -2.67
C ASP A 315 20.17 -14.84 -3.90
N ALA A 316 20.81 -13.66 -3.99
CA ALA A 316 20.61 -12.70 -5.07
C ALA A 316 20.82 -13.27 -6.49
N LYS A 317 21.60 -14.35 -6.65
CA LYS A 317 21.78 -15.01 -7.95
C LYS A 317 20.58 -15.87 -8.38
N LYS A 318 19.61 -16.08 -7.48
CA LYS A 318 18.41 -16.90 -7.68
C LYS A 318 17.13 -16.07 -7.76
N ILE A 319 17.24 -14.75 -7.96
CA ILE A 319 16.09 -13.92 -8.32
C ILE A 319 15.49 -14.49 -9.61
N TRP A 320 14.17 -14.64 -9.61
CA TRP A 320 13.41 -15.14 -10.74
C TRP A 320 12.21 -14.23 -10.98
N THR A 321 11.54 -14.36 -12.12
CA THR A 321 10.41 -13.49 -12.49
C THR A 321 9.12 -14.30 -12.54
N TRP A 322 8.06 -13.77 -11.94
CA TRP A 322 6.70 -14.26 -12.08
C TRP A 322 5.81 -13.16 -12.65
N ASP A 323 5.22 -13.42 -13.81
CA ASP A 323 4.29 -12.51 -14.51
C ASP A 323 4.80 -11.04 -14.59
N GLY A 324 6.08 -10.90 -14.95
CA GLY A 324 6.75 -9.60 -15.12
C GLY A 324 7.38 -9.00 -13.86
N GLY A 325 7.09 -9.51 -12.66
CA GLY A 325 7.70 -9.03 -11.41
C GLY A 325 8.80 -9.93 -10.85
N GLU A 326 9.90 -9.34 -10.37
CA GLU A 326 11.00 -10.01 -9.70
C GLU A 326 10.56 -10.56 -8.34
N CYS A 327 10.89 -11.81 -8.11
CA CYS A 327 10.60 -12.56 -6.91
C CYS A 327 11.85 -12.65 -6.05
N HIS A 328 11.66 -12.53 -4.74
CA HIS A 328 12.75 -12.83 -3.82
C HIS A 328 13.09 -14.33 -3.89
N PRO A 329 14.37 -14.70 -3.76
CA PRO A 329 14.89 -16.06 -3.81
C PRO A 329 14.60 -16.86 -2.51
N LEU A 330 13.37 -16.79 -2.04
CA LEU A 330 12.82 -17.68 -1.02
C LEU A 330 12.21 -18.90 -1.73
N SER A 331 12.34 -20.09 -1.17
CA SER A 331 11.78 -21.31 -1.77
C SER A 331 10.34 -21.08 -2.20
N ARG A 332 9.95 -21.59 -3.39
CA ARG A 332 8.55 -21.65 -3.85
C ARG A 332 7.66 -21.95 -2.65
N ILE A 333 6.55 -21.22 -2.50
CA ILE A 333 5.56 -21.50 -1.46
C ILE A 333 5.09 -22.95 -1.66
N ARG A 334 5.74 -23.89 -0.97
CA ARG A 334 5.16 -25.20 -0.67
C ARG A 334 4.31 -24.95 0.55
N VAL A 335 3.07 -25.42 0.50
CA VAL A 335 2.05 -25.20 1.53
C VAL A 335 2.50 -25.72 2.93
N ASP A 336 3.60 -26.48 3.01
CA ASP A 336 3.90 -27.34 4.16
C ASP A 336 5.17 -27.05 4.99
N GLN A 337 5.91 -25.94 4.86
CA GLN A 337 7.09 -25.77 5.75
C GLN A 337 7.26 -24.41 6.46
N GLU A 338 7.24 -24.53 7.78
CA GLU A 338 7.69 -23.57 8.79
C GLU A 338 9.18 -23.24 8.67
N LYS A 339 9.53 -22.03 9.11
CA LYS A 339 10.88 -21.53 9.45
C LYS A 339 11.82 -21.27 8.27
N ALA A 340 11.86 -20.02 7.83
CA ALA A 340 13.07 -19.44 7.27
C ALA A 340 13.24 -17.99 7.80
N ALA A 341 14.17 -17.83 8.75
CA ALA A 341 14.62 -16.53 9.23
C ALA A 341 15.46 -15.83 8.15
N ALA A 342 15.16 -14.57 7.88
CA ALA A 342 15.93 -13.75 6.94
C ALA A 342 17.34 -13.49 7.49
N ARG A 343 18.39 -13.77 6.71
CA ARG A 343 19.75 -13.28 6.95
C ARG A 343 20.10 -12.24 5.91
N TRP A 344 20.67 -11.13 6.37
CA TRP A 344 21.16 -10.02 5.58
C TRP A 344 22.44 -10.42 4.83
N HIS A 345 22.50 -10.19 3.53
CA HIS A 345 23.73 -10.25 2.76
C HIS A 345 23.97 -8.89 2.10
N CYS A 346 24.94 -8.14 2.63
CA CYS A 346 25.61 -7.07 1.88
C CYS A 346 26.66 -7.76 1.01
N THR A 347 26.56 -7.65 -0.31
CA THR A 347 27.70 -7.94 -1.20
C THR A 347 28.39 -6.63 -1.51
N SER A 348 29.67 -6.56 -1.12
CA SER A 348 30.64 -5.49 -1.42
C SER A 348 30.93 -5.36 -2.90
#